data_AF-A0A093DYE3-F1
#
_entry.id   AF-A0A093DYE3-F1
#
_cell.length_a   1.000
_cell.length_b   1.000
_cell.length_c   1.000
_cell.angle_alpha   90.00
_cell.angle_beta   90.00
_cell.angle_gamma   90.00
#
_symmetry.space_group_name_H-M   'P 1'
#
loop_
_entity.id
_entity.type
_entity.pdbx_description
1 polymer ?
#
loop_
_entity_poly.entity_id
_entity_poly.type
_entity_poly.pdbx_seq_one_letter_code
_entity_poly.pdbx_strand_id
1 'polypeptide(L)'
;MEEKLLPKEKNKLRKPVVEKMRRDRINSSIEQLKLLLEKEFQRHQPNSKLEKADILEVAVSYLKQQSQLQDQTFTHKNLEQDFNSGYLRCLKEAMHFLSYYEPKKETQVQLIKHFCKAQMGADVRYSPALRSPPLSPHLFARKQPAQKSVAAAPTIWRPW
;
A
#
# COMPACT_ATOMS: atom_id res chain seq x y z
N MET A 1 50.40 1.50 -33.21
CA MET A 1 50.95 0.74 -32.07
C MET A 1 49.77 0.44 -31.15
N GLU A 2 49.06 -0.67 -31.38
CA GLU A 2 47.92 -1.06 -30.53
C GLU A 2 48.46 -1.66 -29.24
N GLU A 3 48.44 -0.88 -28.16
CA GLU A 3 48.75 -1.36 -26.82
C GLU A 3 47.65 -2.30 -26.36
N LYS A 4 47.82 -3.59 -26.64
CA LYS A 4 46.86 -4.65 -26.33
C LYS A 4 46.96 -4.99 -24.84
N LEU A 5 46.31 -4.17 -24.00
CA LEU A 5 46.26 -4.35 -22.54
C LEU A 5 45.91 -5.80 -22.16
N LEU A 6 46.67 -6.37 -21.21
CA LEU A 6 46.51 -7.75 -20.76
C LEU A 6 45.14 -7.96 -20.09
N PRO A 7 44.51 -9.14 -20.22
CA PRO A 7 43.19 -9.43 -19.62
C PRO A 7 43.08 -9.12 -18.12
N LYS A 8 44.18 -9.25 -17.37
CA LYS A 8 44.26 -8.92 -15.95
C LYS A 8 44.17 -7.42 -15.67
N GLU A 9 44.71 -6.57 -16.55
CA GLU A 9 44.66 -5.11 -16.43
C GLU A 9 43.27 -4.59 -16.84
N LYS A 10 42.67 -5.18 -17.88
CA LYS A 10 41.28 -4.93 -18.27
C LYS A 10 40.30 -5.23 -17.13
N ASN A 11 40.54 -6.28 -16.34
CA ASN A 11 39.70 -6.60 -15.18
C ASN A 11 39.93 -5.66 -13.98
N LYS A 12 41.16 -5.15 -13.81
CA LYS A 12 41.50 -4.10 -12.83
C LYS A 12 40.89 -2.74 -13.18
N LEU A 13 40.69 -2.44 -14.47
CA LEU A 13 40.08 -1.20 -14.97
C LEU A 13 38.54 -1.28 -15.08
N ARG A 14 37.97 -2.47 -15.26
CA ARG A 14 36.49 -2.65 -15.27
C ARG A 14 35.84 -2.36 -13.91
N LYS A 15 36.48 -2.81 -12.82
CA LYS A 15 35.99 -2.56 -11.45
C LYS A 15 35.82 -1.06 -11.13
N PRO A 16 36.79 -0.16 -11.41
CA PRO A 16 36.61 1.26 -11.16
C PRO A 16 35.57 1.91 -12.08
N VAL A 17 35.37 1.42 -13.31
CA VAL A 17 34.31 1.94 -14.20
C VAL A 17 32.92 1.58 -13.68
N VAL A 18 32.69 0.32 -13.29
CA VAL A 18 31.40 -0.12 -12.73
C VAL A 18 31.10 0.63 -11.43
N GLU A 19 32.10 0.81 -10.58
CA GLU A 19 31.94 1.56 -9.34
C GLU A 19 31.65 3.04 -9.59
N LYS A 20 32.28 3.65 -10.59
CA LYS A 20 31.95 5.02 -11.02
C LYS A 20 30.48 5.11 -11.46
N MET A 21 30.00 4.19 -12.31
CA MET A 21 28.60 4.16 -12.73
C MET A 21 27.63 3.99 -11.55
N ARG A 22 28.00 3.17 -10.55
CA ARG A 22 27.21 3.00 -9.32
C ARG A 22 27.11 4.32 -8.56
N ARG A 23 28.24 5.01 -8.35
CA ARG A 23 28.27 6.31 -7.66
C ARG A 23 27.49 7.37 -8.42
N ASP A 24 27.61 7.41 -9.74
CA ASP A 24 26.89 8.37 -10.59
C ASP A 24 25.38 8.15 -10.49
N ARG A 25 24.93 6.88 -10.53
CA ARG A 25 23.52 6.53 -10.31
C ARG A 25 23.02 6.99 -8.94
N ILE A 26 23.78 6.72 -7.87
CA ILE A 26 23.42 7.14 -6.50
C ILE A 26 23.29 8.67 -6.43
N ASN A 27 24.27 9.40 -6.97
CA ASN A 27 24.27 10.85 -6.96
C ASN A 27 23.09 11.42 -7.75
N SER A 28 22.76 10.82 -8.90
CA SER A 28 21.59 11.21 -9.69
C SER A 28 20.30 11.02 -8.91
N SER A 29 20.14 9.90 -8.20
CA SER A 29 18.95 9.66 -7.39
C SER A 29 18.83 10.62 -6.21
N ILE A 30 19.95 11.01 -5.58
CA ILE A 30 19.96 12.01 -4.50
C ILE A 30 19.53 13.38 -5.03
N GLU A 31 19.99 13.80 -6.22
CA GLU A 31 19.56 15.07 -6.80
C GLU A 31 18.08 15.04 -7.21
N GLN A 32 17.59 13.92 -7.74
CA GLN A 32 16.16 13.73 -8.01
C GLN A 32 15.32 13.84 -6.73
N LEU A 33 15.79 13.26 -5.63
CA LEU A 33 15.12 13.33 -4.33
C LEU A 33 15.04 14.77 -3.82
N LYS A 34 16.11 15.55 -4.01
CA LYS A 34 16.14 16.98 -3.70
C LYS A 34 15.04 17.76 -4.43
N LEU A 35 14.87 17.50 -5.73
CA LEU A 35 13.83 18.15 -6.55
C LEU A 35 12.42 17.73 -6.14
N LEU A 36 12.19 16.44 -5.90
CA LEU A 36 10.87 15.93 -5.51
C LEU A 36 10.38 16.48 -4.17
N LEU A 37 11.30 16.74 -3.25
CA LEU A 37 11.00 17.22 -1.90
C LEU A 37 11.33 18.70 -1.70
N GLU A 38 11.48 19.48 -2.77
CA GLU A 38 11.89 20.89 -2.72
C GLU A 38 11.04 21.73 -1.74
N LYS A 39 9.72 21.52 -1.72
CA LYS A 39 8.80 22.19 -0.79
C LYS A 39 9.06 21.82 0.67
N GLU A 40 9.38 20.55 0.93
CA GLU A 40 9.71 20.09 2.28
C GLU A 40 11.05 20.67 2.73
N PHE A 41 12.03 20.79 1.84
CA PHE A 41 13.29 21.47 2.14
C PHE A 41 13.09 22.96 2.44
N GLN A 42 12.26 23.66 1.67
CA GLN A 42 11.92 25.07 1.96
C GLN A 42 11.26 25.24 3.33
N ARG A 43 10.45 24.26 3.77
CA ARG A 43 9.80 24.29 5.08
C ARG A 43 10.79 24.10 6.24
N HIS A 44 11.76 23.20 6.08
CA HIS A 44 12.70 22.84 7.16
C HIS A 44 13.97 23.71 7.16
N GLN A 45 14.51 24.07 5.99
CA GLN A 45 15.74 24.84 5.83
C GLN A 45 15.71 25.74 4.56
N PRO A 46 15.01 26.89 4.59
CA PRO A 46 14.76 27.71 3.39
C PRO A 46 16.00 28.35 2.75
N ASN A 47 17.13 28.46 3.46
CA ASN A 47 18.32 29.21 2.99
C ASN A 47 19.65 28.47 3.21
N SER A 48 19.62 27.15 3.44
CA SER A 48 20.83 26.37 3.73
C SER A 48 21.28 25.57 2.50
N LYS A 49 22.60 25.42 2.34
CA LYS A 49 23.16 24.52 1.34
C LYS A 49 22.89 23.09 1.78
N LEU A 50 21.96 22.42 1.12
CA LEU A 50 21.59 21.04 1.45
C LEU A 50 22.77 20.08 1.24
N GLU A 51 23.27 19.51 2.32
CA GLU A 51 24.22 18.42 2.25
C GLU A 51 23.51 17.10 1.91
N LYS A 52 24.25 16.10 1.44
CA LYS A 52 23.65 14.80 1.10
C LYS A 52 22.98 14.13 2.31
N ALA A 53 23.51 14.37 3.52
CA ALA A 53 22.92 13.87 4.74
C ALA A 53 21.55 14.51 5.00
N ASP A 54 21.45 15.85 4.89
CA ASP A 54 20.19 16.58 5.05
C ASP A 54 19.12 16.10 4.07
N ILE A 55 19.51 15.90 2.80
CA ILE A 55 18.59 15.41 1.75
C ILE A 55 17.98 14.06 2.17
N LEU A 56 18.80 13.14 2.68
CA LEU A 56 18.35 11.83 3.10
C LEU A 56 17.51 11.89 4.39
N GLU A 57 17.87 12.74 5.34
CA GLU A 57 17.15 12.90 6.60
C GLU A 57 15.74 13.42 6.37
N VAL A 58 15.59 14.50 5.61
CA VAL A 58 14.28 15.07 5.26
C VAL A 58 13.44 14.07 4.49
N ALA A 59 14.03 13.32 3.56
CA ALA A 59 13.32 12.29 2.82
C ALA A 59 12.80 11.16 3.71
N VAL A 60 13.61 10.68 4.66
CA VAL A 60 13.17 9.65 5.62
C VAL A 60 12.06 10.19 6.50
N SER A 61 12.18 11.43 6.99
CA SER A 61 11.15 12.09 7.79
C SER A 61 9.83 12.20 7.03
N TYR A 62 9.88 12.66 5.77
CA TYR A 62 8.72 12.76 4.89
C TYR A 62 8.04 11.40 4.66
N LEU A 63 8.81 10.35 4.36
CA LEU A 63 8.25 9.02 4.13
C LEU A 63 7.61 8.43 5.38
N LYS A 64 8.19 8.64 6.57
CA LYS A 64 7.61 8.23 7.84
C LYS A 64 6.27 8.94 8.10
N GLN A 65 6.22 10.25 7.88
CA GLN A 65 4.99 11.02 8.00
C GLN A 65 3.91 10.50 7.04
N GLN A 66 4.28 10.24 5.78
CA GLN A 66 3.35 9.74 4.76
C GLN A 66 2.83 8.33 5.09
N SER A 67 3.68 7.45 5.61
CA SER A 67 3.28 6.10 6.04
C SER A 67 2.25 6.17 7.17
N GLN A 68 2.49 7.01 8.18
CA GLN A 68 1.57 7.17 9.31
C GLN A 68 0.20 7.71 8.86
N LEU A 69 0.18 8.63 7.90
CA LEU A 69 -1.06 9.12 7.30
C LEU A 69 -1.77 8.02 6.51
N GLN A 70 -1.03 7.19 5.76
CA GLN A 70 -1.63 6.09 5.00
C GLN A 70 -2.24 5.02 5.92
N ASP A 71 -1.55 4.61 6.98
CA ASP A 71 -2.07 3.62 7.94
C ASP A 71 -3.37 4.08 8.60
N GLN A 72 -3.51 5.39 8.88
CA GLN A 72 -4.76 5.96 9.40
C GLN A 72 -5.86 6.03 8.33
N THR A 73 -5.52 6.21 7.06
CA THR A 73 -6.51 6.28 5.96
C THR A 73 -7.00 4.90 5.51
N PHE A 74 -6.13 3.88 5.46
CA PHE A 74 -6.49 2.54 4.99
C PHE A 74 -7.30 1.74 6.01
N THR A 75 -7.06 1.93 7.30
CA THR A 75 -7.70 1.10 8.33
C THR A 75 -9.09 1.59 8.74
N HIS A 76 -9.38 2.89 8.64
CA HIS A 76 -10.60 3.45 9.23
C HIS A 76 -11.54 4.16 8.24
N LYS A 77 -11.07 4.58 7.05
CA LYS A 77 -11.88 5.38 6.12
C LYS A 77 -12.54 4.59 5.00
N ASN A 78 -12.14 3.35 4.74
CA ASN A 78 -12.64 2.64 3.57
C ASN A 78 -13.80 1.68 3.93
N LEU A 79 -13.60 0.74 4.85
CA LEU A 79 -14.59 -0.34 5.07
C LEU A 79 -15.98 0.14 5.54
N GLU A 80 -16.08 1.00 6.55
CA GLU A 80 -17.38 1.48 7.02
C GLU A 80 -18.01 2.54 6.11
N GLN A 81 -17.19 3.40 5.50
CA GLN A 81 -17.70 4.43 4.57
C GLN A 81 -18.16 3.78 3.25
N ASP A 82 -17.46 2.75 2.78
CA ASP A 82 -17.82 2.00 1.58
C ASP A 82 -19.06 1.13 1.82
N PHE A 83 -19.19 0.50 3.00
CA PHE A 83 -20.41 -0.23 3.37
C PHE A 83 -21.62 0.71 3.44
N ASN A 84 -21.51 1.83 4.16
CA ASN A 84 -22.61 2.80 4.28
C ASN A 84 -23.00 3.40 2.92
N SER A 85 -22.02 3.70 2.08
CA SER A 85 -22.22 4.18 0.70
C SER A 85 -22.95 3.13 -0.16
N GLY A 86 -22.48 1.88 -0.13
CA GLY A 86 -23.10 0.76 -0.86
C GLY A 86 -24.52 0.46 -0.37
N TYR A 87 -24.74 0.49 0.94
CA TYR A 87 -26.05 0.32 1.55
C TYR A 87 -27.02 1.43 1.17
N LEU A 88 -26.59 2.70 1.23
CA LEU A 88 -27.44 3.84 0.84
C LEU A 88 -27.80 3.80 -0.65
N ARG A 89 -26.87 3.39 -1.51
CA ARG A 89 -27.14 3.18 -2.94
C ARG A 89 -28.18 2.08 -3.15
N CYS A 90 -28.05 0.94 -2.47
CA CYS A 90 -29.04 -0.15 -2.51
C CYS A 90 -30.43 0.33 -2.03
N LEU A 91 -30.48 1.05 -0.91
CA LEU A 91 -31.71 1.63 -0.38
C LEU A 91 -32.38 2.57 -1.37
N LYS A 92 -31.61 3.47 -1.98
CA LYS A 92 -32.12 4.41 -3.00
C LYS A 92 -32.74 3.67 -4.18
N GLU A 93 -32.08 2.63 -4.68
CA GLU A 93 -32.57 1.83 -5.79
C GLU A 93 -33.84 1.05 -5.41
N ALA A 94 -33.88 0.46 -4.20
CA ALA A 94 -35.06 -0.23 -3.69
C ALA A 94 -36.25 0.71 -3.55
N MET A 95 -36.04 1.94 -3.04
CA MET A 95 -37.08 2.96 -2.96
C MET A 95 -37.55 3.42 -4.34
N HIS A 96 -36.63 3.59 -5.30
CA HIS A 96 -36.95 3.95 -6.68
C HIS A 96 -37.80 2.87 -7.35
N PHE A 97 -37.41 1.59 -7.23
CA PHE A 97 -38.19 0.46 -7.74
C PHE A 97 -39.62 0.42 -7.16
N LEU A 98 -39.75 0.62 -5.83
CA LEU A 98 -41.05 0.66 -5.15
C LEU A 98 -41.89 1.87 -5.51
N SER A 99 -41.29 2.95 -6.03
CA SER A 99 -42.05 4.12 -6.51
C SER A 99 -42.60 3.91 -7.92
N TYR A 100 -41.96 3.06 -8.72
CA TYR A 100 -42.29 2.83 -10.13
C TYR A 100 -43.37 1.75 -10.32
N TYR A 101 -43.42 0.78 -9.41
CA TYR A 101 -44.46 -0.25 -9.35
C TYR A 101 -45.39 0.05 -8.18
N GLU A 102 -46.71 -0.02 -8.35
CA GLU A 102 -47.67 0.10 -7.25
C GLU A 102 -47.56 -1.13 -6.33
N PRO A 103 -46.80 -1.07 -5.21
CA PRO A 103 -46.64 -2.22 -4.34
C PRO A 103 -47.83 -2.22 -3.39
N LYS A 104 -48.21 -3.39 -2.88
CA LYS A 104 -49.08 -3.44 -1.70
C LYS A 104 -48.45 -2.56 -0.61
N LYS A 105 -49.18 -1.55 -0.13
CA LYS A 105 -48.67 -0.53 0.82
C LYS A 105 -47.94 -1.14 2.02
N GLU A 106 -48.34 -2.34 2.45
CA GLU A 106 -47.68 -3.11 3.51
C GLU A 106 -46.23 -3.51 3.20
N THR A 107 -45.92 -3.96 1.98
CA THR A 107 -44.56 -4.40 1.61
C THR A 107 -43.59 -3.23 1.63
N GLN A 108 -44.03 -2.06 1.17
CA GLN A 108 -43.24 -0.82 1.22
C GLN A 108 -42.97 -0.39 2.67
N VAL A 109 -43.98 -0.41 3.54
CA VAL A 109 -43.85 -0.06 4.96
C VAL A 109 -42.92 -1.04 5.69
N GLN A 110 -43.06 -2.35 5.43
CA GLN A 110 -42.19 -3.38 6.03
C GLN A 110 -40.73 -3.23 5.59
N LEU A 111 -40.50 -2.91 4.31
CA LEU A 111 -39.14 -2.73 3.78
C LEU A 111 -38.48 -1.46 4.35
N ILE A 112 -39.20 -0.33 4.40
CA ILE A 112 -38.71 0.90 5.03
C ILE A 112 -38.38 0.64 6.51
N LYS A 113 -39.25 -0.07 7.23
CA LYS A 113 -39.00 -0.46 8.64
C LYS A 113 -37.74 -1.31 8.80
N HIS A 114 -37.47 -2.22 7.86
CA HIS A 114 -36.25 -3.04 7.88
C HIS A 114 -35.00 -2.17 7.67
N PHE A 115 -35.02 -1.28 6.69
CA PHE A 115 -33.88 -0.41 6.40
C PHE A 115 -33.57 0.58 7.53
N CYS A 116 -34.59 1.16 8.18
CA CYS A 116 -34.37 2.02 9.35
C CYS A 116 -33.79 1.23 10.53
N LYS A 117 -34.24 -0.01 10.76
CA LYS A 117 -33.70 -0.86 11.84
C LYS A 117 -32.24 -1.26 11.62
N ALA A 118 -31.86 -1.56 10.38
CA ALA A 118 -30.48 -1.94 10.05
C ALA A 118 -29.50 -0.76 10.24
N GLN A 119 -29.95 0.49 10.02
CA GLN A 119 -29.13 1.68 10.26
C GLN A 119 -28.91 1.97 11.75
N MET A 120 -29.85 1.58 12.61
CA MET A 120 -29.75 1.76 14.07
C MET A 120 -29.01 0.61 14.79
N GLY A 121 -28.65 -0.46 14.09
CA GLY A 121 -27.95 -1.63 14.65
C GLY A 121 -26.43 -1.55 14.60
N ALA A 122 -25.85 -0.52 13.96
CA ALA A 122 -24.41 -0.36 13.81
C ALA A 122 -23.72 0.32 15.01
N ASP A 123 -24.47 0.93 15.93
CA ASP A 123 -23.89 1.70 17.06
C ASP A 123 -23.66 0.86 18.34
N VAL A 124 -24.23 -0.35 18.45
CA VAL A 124 -24.08 -1.16 19.66
C VAL A 124 -23.54 -2.54 19.28
N ARG A 125 -22.22 -2.69 19.36
CA ARG A 125 -21.50 -3.76 20.08
C ARG A 125 -20.01 -3.81 19.70
N TYR A 126 -19.20 -3.06 20.43
CA TYR A 126 -17.83 -3.49 20.70
C TYR A 126 -17.88 -4.78 21.53
N SER A 127 -17.58 -5.91 20.89
CA SER A 127 -17.16 -7.14 21.60
C SER A 127 -16.31 -7.99 20.64
N PRO A 128 -15.02 -8.20 20.93
CA PRO A 128 -14.11 -8.90 20.03
C PRO A 128 -14.21 -10.40 20.29
N ALA A 129 -15.13 -11.08 19.60
CA ALA A 129 -15.15 -12.54 19.60
C ALA A 129 -15.63 -13.09 18.26
N LEU A 130 -14.64 -13.61 17.51
CA LEU A 130 -14.74 -14.75 16.60
C LEU A 130 -15.90 -14.72 15.59
N ARG A 131 -15.64 -14.18 14.39
CA ARG A 131 -16.33 -14.65 13.18
C ARG A 131 -15.33 -15.29 12.23
N SER A 132 -15.31 -16.62 12.25
CA SER A 132 -14.79 -17.43 11.15
C SER A 132 -15.68 -17.25 9.91
N PRO A 133 -15.11 -17.24 8.69
CA PRO A 133 -15.90 -17.23 7.46
C PRO A 133 -16.53 -18.63 7.21
N PRO A 134 -17.72 -18.70 6.57
CA PRO A 134 -18.36 -19.97 6.26
C PRO A 134 -17.57 -20.74 5.19
N LEU A 135 -17.25 -22.00 5.48
CA LEU A 135 -16.61 -22.95 4.56
C LEU A 135 -17.57 -23.31 3.42
N SER A 136 -17.15 -23.08 2.18
CA SER A 136 -17.81 -23.63 0.98
C SER A 136 -17.41 -25.10 0.76
N PRO A 137 -18.35 -25.98 0.37
CA PRO A 137 -18.03 -27.36 0.00
C PRO A 137 -17.88 -27.48 -1.52
N HIS A 138 -16.67 -27.68 -2.04
CA HIS A 138 -16.51 -28.50 -3.24
C HIS A 138 -15.10 -29.08 -3.35
N LEU A 139 -15.06 -30.41 -3.32
CA LEU A 139 -13.90 -31.25 -3.57
C LEU A 139 -13.53 -31.17 -5.05
N PHE A 140 -12.25 -30.96 -5.37
CA PHE A 140 -11.58 -31.68 -6.45
C PHE A 140 -10.13 -31.93 -6.04
N ALA A 141 -9.82 -33.20 -5.84
CA ALA A 141 -8.51 -33.71 -5.53
C ALA A 141 -7.57 -33.55 -6.74
N ARG A 142 -6.42 -32.90 -6.54
CA ARG A 142 -5.28 -32.98 -7.47
C ARG A 142 -4.03 -33.33 -6.68
N LYS A 143 -3.54 -34.56 -6.87
CA LYS A 143 -2.29 -35.08 -6.32
C LYS A 143 -1.09 -34.41 -7.01
N GLN A 144 -0.11 -33.96 -6.24
CA GLN A 144 1.30 -33.80 -6.63
C GLN A 144 2.18 -34.12 -5.40
N PRO A 145 3.36 -34.75 -5.58
CA PRO A 145 4.10 -35.39 -4.50
C PRO A 145 5.11 -34.46 -3.79
N ALA A 146 5.60 -34.93 -2.65
CA ALA A 146 6.45 -34.27 -1.69
C ALA A 146 7.89 -34.00 -2.16
N GLN A 147 8.45 -32.84 -1.79
CA GLN A 147 9.91 -32.65 -1.60
C GLN A 147 10.23 -31.76 -0.39
N LYS A 148 11.30 -32.13 0.32
CA LYS A 148 11.74 -31.75 1.66
C LYS A 148 12.58 -30.45 1.70
N SER A 149 12.55 -29.77 2.86
CA SER A 149 13.56 -28.90 3.54
C SER A 149 14.31 -27.83 2.70
N VAL A 150 14.54 -26.59 3.16
CA VAL A 150 15.47 -26.21 4.24
C VAL A 150 15.15 -24.78 4.69
N ALA A 151 15.28 -24.50 5.99
CA ALA A 151 15.16 -23.18 6.61
C ALA A 151 16.11 -22.14 5.99
N ALA A 152 15.56 -21.00 5.56
CA ALA A 152 16.33 -19.86 5.08
C ALA A 152 16.78 -19.00 6.28
N ALA A 153 18.08 -18.97 6.55
CA ALA A 153 18.69 -18.00 7.45
C ALA A 153 18.60 -16.58 6.84
N PRO A 154 18.51 -15.51 7.65
CA PRO A 154 18.43 -14.15 7.14
C PRO A 154 19.75 -13.75 6.46
N THR A 155 19.64 -13.26 5.23
CA THR A 155 20.76 -12.77 4.43
C THR A 155 21.38 -11.55 5.10
N ILE A 156 22.55 -11.71 5.73
CA ILE A 156 23.39 -10.60 6.18
C ILE A 156 23.77 -9.76 4.96
N TRP A 157 23.32 -8.50 4.96
CA TRP A 157 23.76 -7.49 4.00
C TRP A 157 25.28 -7.36 4.09
N ARG A 158 25.99 -7.53 2.96
CA ARG A 158 27.43 -7.26 2.85
C ARG A 158 27.62 -6.01 1.98
N PRO A 159 28.22 -4.92 2.51
CA PRO A 159 28.66 -3.82 1.67
C PRO A 159 29.78 -4.32 0.75
N TRP A 160 29.74 -3.88 -0.51
CA TRP A 160 30.77 -4.12 -1.51
C TRP A 160 32.08 -3.43 -1.14
#